data_AF-A0A2V9YLH7-F1
#
_entry.id   AF-A0A2V9YLH7-F1
#
_cell.length_a   1.000
_cell.length_b   1.000
_cell.length_c   1.000
_cell.angle_alpha   90.00
_cell.angle_beta   90.00
_cell.angle_gamma   90.00
#
_symmetry.space_group_name_H-M   'P 1'
#
loop_
_entity.id
_entity.type
_entity.pdbx_description
1 polymer ?
#
loop_
_entity_poly.entity_id
_entity_poly.type
_entity_poly.pdbx_seq_one_letter_code
_entity_poly.pdbx_strand_id
1 'polypeptide(L)'
;MKADVYQPDLPAVRTGQSVEITSDSLLGTTLRGRVGFLDTSINPQTRTASARIEVPNPSMRLRPGMFVQVNFATPAGHDVLAIPRSAVLDTGMHKFVYVAKGNGEFEGRQVQLGPAGADYYPVLAGLKEGERIVSQGSFLIDSQTRITGGMTGMFGGSKEFDHGQADQDPAQARAAPQIKFTFRSDPETPRGNSDATLHVTVLDVSGKPVTDVQVKVTLIMPAMPAMGMGEMRATRDLKWKGSDYAGTIKVPTAGSWNVEVNASRNGQLLGSYHARLNAQ
;
A
#
# COMPACT_ATOMS: atom_id res chain seq x y z
N MET A 1 4.80 10.18 -40.21
CA MET A 1 4.50 11.36 -39.35
C MET A 1 5.47 11.38 -38.17
N LYS A 2 5.56 12.49 -37.44
CA LYS A 2 6.36 12.62 -36.22
C LYS A 2 5.44 13.00 -35.06
N ALA A 3 5.69 12.45 -33.88
CA ALA A 3 5.01 12.79 -32.64
C ALA A 3 6.05 13.07 -31.57
N ASP A 4 5.80 14.07 -30.74
CA ASP A 4 6.66 14.40 -29.62
C ASP A 4 6.15 13.69 -28.38
N VAL A 5 7.01 12.89 -27.76
CA VAL A 5 6.71 12.09 -26.57
C VAL A 5 7.42 12.70 -25.37
N TYR A 6 6.70 12.98 -24.30
CA TYR A 6 7.29 13.53 -23.08
C TYR A 6 8.18 12.49 -22.38
N GLN A 7 9.25 13.00 -21.75
CA GLN A 7 10.22 12.16 -21.04
C GLN A 7 9.62 11.13 -20.05
N PRO A 8 8.58 11.44 -19.24
CA PRO A 8 7.98 10.46 -18.32
C PRO A 8 7.25 9.30 -19.01
N ASP A 9 6.76 9.52 -20.23
CA ASP A 9 5.97 8.54 -20.98
C ASP A 9 6.85 7.66 -21.89
N LEU A 10 8.12 8.04 -22.12
CA LEU A 10 9.08 7.26 -22.91
C LEU A 10 9.18 5.78 -22.51
N PRO A 11 9.19 5.39 -21.22
CA PRO A 11 9.25 3.98 -20.83
C PRO A 11 8.06 3.14 -21.32
N ALA A 12 6.91 3.78 -21.58
CA ALA A 12 5.70 3.12 -22.04
C ALA A 12 5.64 2.99 -23.58
N VAL A 13 6.52 3.69 -24.32
CA VAL A 13 6.55 3.70 -25.79
C VAL A 13 7.66 2.77 -26.30
N ARG A 14 7.31 1.85 -27.21
CA ARG A 14 8.25 0.90 -27.82
C ARG A 14 8.22 0.99 -29.35
N THR A 15 9.38 0.80 -29.97
CA THR A 15 9.46 0.62 -31.43
C THR A 15 8.65 -0.61 -31.84
N GLY A 16 7.86 -0.49 -32.90
CA GLY A 16 6.96 -1.52 -33.39
C GLY A 16 5.61 -1.57 -32.68
N GLN A 17 5.33 -0.71 -31.71
CA GLN A 17 4.03 -0.61 -31.04
C GLN A 17 2.96 -0.03 -31.98
N SER A 18 1.72 -0.52 -31.84
CA SER A 18 0.57 0.02 -32.55
C SER A 18 0.09 1.31 -31.89
N VAL A 19 -0.29 2.29 -32.70
CA VAL A 19 -0.80 3.58 -32.22
C VAL A 19 -2.09 3.92 -32.94
N GLU A 20 -2.98 4.62 -32.25
CA GLU A 20 -4.20 5.18 -32.82
C GLU A 20 -4.02 6.68 -33.02
N ILE A 21 -4.37 7.16 -34.21
CA ILE A 21 -4.26 8.55 -34.60
C ILE A 21 -5.67 9.11 -34.75
N THR A 22 -5.95 10.17 -34.00
CA THR A 22 -7.16 10.98 -34.11
C THR A 22 -6.80 12.39 -34.54
N SER A 23 -7.75 13.09 -35.16
CA SER A 23 -7.61 14.49 -35.56
C SER A 23 -9.02 15.08 -35.68
N ASP A 24 -9.20 16.36 -35.39
CA ASP A 24 -10.49 17.03 -35.54
C ASP A 24 -11.00 17.00 -36.99
N SER A 25 -10.07 16.91 -37.94
CA SER A 25 -10.39 16.77 -39.37
C SER A 25 -10.80 15.35 -39.77
N LEU A 26 -10.53 14.36 -38.92
CA LEU A 26 -10.96 12.97 -39.07
C LEU A 26 -12.25 12.78 -38.27
N LEU A 27 -13.39 13.24 -38.79
CA LEU A 27 -14.74 13.17 -38.21
C LEU A 27 -15.06 11.79 -37.56
N GLY A 28 -14.66 11.58 -36.30
CA GLY A 28 -14.83 10.32 -35.57
C GLY A 28 -14.09 9.10 -36.15
N THR A 29 -13.15 9.27 -37.10
CA THR A 29 -12.41 8.13 -37.69
C THR A 29 -11.00 8.04 -37.11
N THR A 30 -10.71 6.96 -36.41
CA THR A 30 -9.35 6.64 -35.94
C THR A 30 -8.54 5.98 -37.06
N LEU A 31 -7.34 6.48 -37.33
CA LEU A 31 -6.37 5.78 -38.17
C LEU A 31 -5.42 4.98 -37.30
N ARG A 32 -5.01 3.80 -37.76
CA ARG A 32 -4.02 2.97 -37.05
C ARG A 32 -2.67 3.09 -37.71
N GLY A 33 -1.64 3.25 -36.89
CA GLY A 33 -0.26 3.33 -37.31
C GLY A 33 0.64 2.46 -36.44
N ARG A 34 1.93 2.49 -36.77
CA ARG A 34 2.96 1.79 -36.02
C ARG A 34 4.14 2.71 -35.73
N VAL A 35 4.72 2.62 -34.54
CA VAL A 35 5.97 3.31 -34.22
C VAL A 35 7.10 2.67 -35.05
N GLY A 36 7.59 3.37 -36.06
CA GLY A 36 8.69 2.91 -36.91
C GLY A 36 10.04 3.18 -36.26
N PHE A 37 10.17 4.30 -35.55
CA PHE A 37 11.41 4.68 -34.89
C PHE A 37 11.14 5.61 -33.71
N LEU A 38 11.91 5.46 -32.63
CA LEU A 38 11.90 6.36 -31.48
C LEU A 38 13.30 6.95 -31.34
N ASP A 39 13.40 8.28 -31.38
CA ASP A 39 14.68 8.97 -31.16
C ASP A 39 15.13 8.80 -29.71
N THR A 40 16.39 8.43 -29.50
CA THR A 40 17.00 8.30 -28.18
C THR A 40 17.44 9.64 -27.61
N SER A 41 17.49 10.68 -28.45
CA SER A 41 17.86 12.04 -28.04
C SER A 41 16.63 12.83 -27.60
N ILE A 42 16.66 13.35 -26.37
CA ILE A 42 15.62 14.23 -25.83
C ILE A 42 15.97 15.67 -26.17
N ASN A 43 15.02 16.43 -26.71
CA ASN A 43 15.18 17.86 -26.90
C ASN A 43 15.16 18.56 -25.52
N PRO A 44 16.24 19.23 -25.09
CA PRO A 44 16.33 19.82 -23.75
C PRO A 44 15.39 21.02 -23.54
N GLN A 45 14.94 21.68 -24.61
CA GLN A 45 14.03 22.83 -24.52
C GLN A 45 12.59 22.39 -24.25
N THR A 46 12.12 21.34 -24.93
CA THR A 46 10.73 20.84 -24.80
C THR A 46 10.61 19.64 -23.87
N ARG A 47 11.74 19.02 -23.50
CA ARG A 47 11.81 17.74 -22.76
C ARG A 47 11.02 16.61 -23.43
N THR A 48 11.04 16.60 -24.76
CA THR A 48 10.37 15.58 -25.58
C THR A 48 11.37 14.83 -26.45
N ALA A 49 11.07 13.56 -26.74
CA ALA A 49 11.75 12.80 -27.78
C ALA A 49 10.83 12.66 -29.00
N SER A 50 11.43 12.55 -30.20
CA SER A 50 10.67 12.43 -31.44
C SER A 50 10.39 10.96 -31.78
N ALA A 51 9.13 10.58 -31.86
CA ALA A 51 8.69 9.28 -32.34
C ALA A 51 8.21 9.39 -33.80
N ARG A 52 8.84 8.64 -34.71
CA ARG A 52 8.41 8.51 -36.10
C ARG A 52 7.38 7.37 -36.19
N ILE A 53 6.19 7.73 -36.64
CA ILE A 53 5.07 6.80 -36.80
C ILE A 53 4.79 6.63 -38.29
N GLU A 54 4.60 5.38 -38.69
CA GLU A 54 4.19 4.96 -40.02
C GLU A 54 2.69 4.69 -40.00
N VAL A 55 1.94 5.41 -40.85
CA VAL A 55 0.49 5.30 -40.93
C VAL A 55 0.13 5.04 -42.38
N PRO A 56 -0.59 3.94 -42.68
CA PRO A 56 -1.18 3.74 -44.00
C PRO A 56 -2.20 4.85 -44.28
N ASN A 57 -1.95 5.65 -45.33
CA ASN A 57 -2.82 6.76 -45.72
C ASN A 57 -3.35 6.60 -47.16
N PRO A 58 -4.01 5.47 -47.50
CA PRO A 58 -4.40 5.15 -48.88
C PRO A 58 -5.41 6.14 -49.49
N SER A 59 -6.15 6.88 -48.67
CA SER A 59 -7.12 7.89 -49.12
C SER A 59 -6.65 9.33 -48.92
N MET A 60 -5.36 9.57 -48.64
CA MET A 60 -4.79 10.91 -48.40
C MET A 60 -5.57 11.75 -47.37
N ARG A 61 -6.17 11.09 -46.36
CA ARG A 61 -6.99 11.72 -45.32
C ARG A 61 -6.14 12.57 -44.38
N LEU A 62 -4.90 12.17 -44.16
CA LEU A 62 -3.89 12.96 -43.47
C LEU A 62 -3.08 13.79 -44.47
N ARG A 63 -3.09 15.11 -44.31
CA ARG A 63 -2.27 16.04 -45.09
C ARG A 63 -1.07 16.52 -44.27
N PRO A 64 0.08 16.82 -44.92
CA PRO A 64 1.20 17.47 -44.24
C PRO A 64 0.77 18.80 -43.60
N GLY A 65 1.29 19.09 -42.40
CA GLY A 65 0.98 20.30 -41.65
C GLY A 65 -0.25 20.22 -40.73
N MET A 66 -0.98 19.11 -40.73
CA MET A 66 -2.10 18.89 -39.81
C MET A 66 -1.63 18.52 -38.41
N PHE A 67 -2.33 19.05 -37.40
CA PHE A 67 -2.22 18.58 -36.03
C PHE A 67 -3.02 17.29 -35.86
N VAL A 68 -2.40 16.32 -35.20
CA VAL A 68 -2.97 15.01 -34.93
C VAL A 68 -2.65 14.63 -33.50
N GLN A 69 -3.57 13.91 -32.87
CA GLN A 69 -3.36 13.34 -31.56
C GLN A 69 -3.02 11.87 -31.72
N VAL A 70 -1.94 11.45 -31.09
CA VAL A 70 -1.45 10.08 -31.13
C VAL A 70 -1.68 9.46 -29.77
N ASN A 71 -2.56 8.47 -29.76
CA ASN A 71 -2.73 7.60 -28.62
C ASN A 71 -1.86 6.37 -28.83
N PHE A 72 -0.79 6.28 -28.04
CA PHE A 72 0.00 5.06 -27.98
C PHE A 72 -0.86 4.00 -27.32
N ALA A 73 -1.27 2.98 -28.08
CA ALA A 73 -1.95 1.84 -27.50
C ALA A 73 -0.90 1.11 -26.67
N THR A 74 -0.83 1.41 -25.38
CA THR A 74 -0.28 0.45 -24.43
C THR A 74 -1.06 -0.84 -24.69
N PRO A 75 -0.38 -1.99 -24.89
CA PRO A 75 -1.09 -3.24 -24.79
C PRO A 75 -1.83 -3.15 -23.46
N ALA A 76 -3.16 -3.11 -23.48
CA ALA A 76 -3.93 -3.60 -22.35
C ALA A 76 -3.29 -4.96 -22.12
N GLY A 77 -2.56 -5.09 -21.01
CA GLY A 77 -1.86 -6.32 -20.71
C GLY A 77 -2.85 -7.44 -20.98
N HIS A 78 -2.44 -8.41 -21.81
CA HIS A 78 -3.01 -9.74 -21.99
C HIS A 78 -4.20 -9.99 -21.06
N ASP A 79 -5.42 -10.31 -21.53
CA ASP A 79 -6.60 -10.57 -20.68
C ASP A 79 -6.21 -11.04 -19.27
N VAL A 80 -6.03 -10.06 -18.39
CA VAL A 80 -5.41 -10.30 -17.08
C VAL A 80 -6.56 -10.37 -16.13
N LEU A 81 -6.56 -11.43 -15.34
CA LEU A 81 -7.53 -11.61 -14.28
C LEU A 81 -7.58 -10.33 -13.44
N ALA A 82 -8.71 -9.62 -13.47
CA ALA A 82 -8.87 -8.37 -12.77
C ALA A 82 -9.71 -8.59 -11.53
N ILE A 83 -9.27 -8.03 -10.40
CA ILE A 83 -10.01 -8.11 -9.15
C ILE A 83 -10.41 -6.72 -8.65
N PRO A 84 -11.59 -6.58 -8.01
CA PRO A 84 -12.01 -5.30 -7.46
C PRO A 84 -11.03 -4.79 -6.42
N ARG A 85 -10.83 -3.48 -6.39
CA ARG A 85 -9.95 -2.84 -5.40
C ARG A 85 -10.33 -3.15 -3.95
N SER A 86 -11.63 -3.33 -3.68
CA SER A 86 -12.19 -3.63 -2.36
C SER A 86 -11.87 -5.03 -1.84
N ALA A 87 -11.47 -5.95 -2.72
CA ALA A 87 -11.13 -7.33 -2.37
C ALA A 87 -9.67 -7.50 -1.91
N VAL A 88 -8.85 -6.46 -2.07
CA VAL A 88 -7.41 -6.51 -1.79
C VAL A 88 -7.13 -5.96 -0.39
N LEU A 89 -6.51 -6.80 0.44
CA LEU A 89 -5.86 -6.36 1.68
C LEU A 89 -4.43 -5.93 1.38
N ASP A 90 -4.18 -4.64 1.50
CA ASP A 90 -2.84 -4.08 1.36
C ASP A 90 -2.23 -3.87 2.74
N THR A 91 -1.21 -4.66 3.06
CA THR A 91 -0.43 -4.51 4.30
C THR A 91 0.75 -3.54 4.14
N GLY A 92 0.87 -2.89 2.98
CA GLY A 92 2.00 -2.04 2.59
C GLY A 92 3.18 -2.83 2.02
N MET A 93 3.46 -4.03 2.57
CA MET A 93 4.52 -4.91 2.06
C MET A 93 3.99 -6.00 1.11
N HIS A 94 2.80 -6.53 1.42
CA HIS A 94 2.21 -7.64 0.68
C HIS A 94 0.71 -7.40 0.49
N LYS A 95 0.23 -7.78 -0.70
CA LYS A 95 -1.18 -7.73 -1.06
C LYS A 95 -1.77 -9.13 -0.93
N PHE A 96 -2.88 -9.24 -0.22
CA PHE A 96 -3.57 -10.48 0.03
C PHE A 96 -5.03 -10.41 -0.43
N VAL A 97 -5.58 -11.56 -0.76
CA VAL A 97 -6.99 -11.75 -1.10
C VAL A 97 -7.51 -13.00 -0.38
N TYR A 98 -8.78 -13.00 0.00
CA TYR A 98 -9.42 -14.19 0.54
C TYR A 98 -10.19 -14.92 -0.57
N VAL A 99 -9.80 -16.17 -0.84
CA VAL A 99 -10.45 -17.05 -1.82
C VAL A 99 -11.41 -17.99 -1.09
N ALA A 100 -12.66 -18.05 -1.54
CA ALA A 100 -13.65 -18.96 -1.00
C ALA A 100 -13.47 -20.37 -1.59
N LYS A 101 -13.12 -21.35 -0.77
CA LYS A 101 -12.94 -22.76 -1.19
C LYS A 101 -14.24 -23.55 -1.25
N GLY A 102 -15.33 -22.98 -0.75
CA GLY A 102 -16.60 -23.69 -0.50
C GLY A 102 -16.74 -24.04 0.98
N ASN A 103 -17.95 -24.42 1.41
CA ASN A 103 -18.25 -24.84 2.80
C ASN A 103 -18.01 -23.78 3.89
N GLY A 104 -17.95 -22.49 3.53
CA GLY A 104 -17.70 -21.40 4.48
C GLY A 104 -16.23 -21.21 4.87
N GLU A 105 -15.30 -21.93 4.22
CA GLU A 105 -13.86 -21.76 4.43
C GLU A 105 -13.26 -20.72 3.49
N PHE A 106 -12.37 -19.89 4.04
CA PHE A 106 -11.65 -18.82 3.33
C PHE A 106 -10.15 -19.06 3.43
N GLU A 107 -9.47 -19.07 2.29
CA GLU A 107 -8.02 -19.16 2.21
C GLU A 107 -7.44 -17.77 1.92
N GLY A 108 -6.62 -17.26 2.84
CA GLY A 108 -5.83 -16.04 2.60
C GLY A 108 -4.68 -16.35 1.66
N ARG A 109 -4.66 -15.71 0.48
CA ARG A 109 -3.63 -15.94 -0.53
C ARG A 109 -2.92 -14.65 -0.89
N GLN A 110 -1.60 -14.71 -0.91
CA GLN A 110 -0.79 -13.61 -1.40
C GLN A 110 -0.92 -13.50 -2.92
N VAL A 111 -1.12 -12.29 -3.41
CA VAL A 111 -1.23 -12.00 -4.83
C VAL A 111 -0.22 -10.95 -5.26
N GLN A 112 0.30 -11.12 -6.47
CA GLN A 112 1.05 -10.08 -7.14
C GLN A 112 0.10 -9.33 -8.04
N LEU A 113 -0.06 -8.04 -7.79
CA LEU A 113 -0.93 -7.16 -8.56
C LEU A 113 -0.09 -6.21 -9.40
N GLY A 114 -0.59 -5.89 -10.59
CA GLY A 114 0.00 -4.87 -11.45
C GLY A 114 -0.45 -3.46 -11.07
N PRO A 115 -0.15 -2.48 -11.92
CA PRO A 115 -0.54 -1.09 -11.70
C PRO A 115 -2.05 -0.96 -11.44
N ALA A 116 -2.42 -0.15 -10.44
CA ALA A 116 -3.82 0.09 -10.12
C ALA A 116 -4.54 0.73 -11.30
N GLY A 117 -5.66 0.15 -11.74
CA GLY A 117 -6.63 0.83 -12.58
C GLY A 117 -7.55 1.73 -11.75
N ALA A 118 -8.59 2.28 -12.37
CA ALA A 118 -9.58 3.11 -11.69
C ALA A 118 -10.34 2.32 -10.59
N ASP A 119 -10.89 1.15 -10.93
CA ASP A 119 -11.73 0.35 -10.02
C ASP A 119 -11.19 -1.05 -9.75
N TYR A 120 -10.17 -1.48 -10.50
CA TYR A 120 -9.66 -2.85 -10.52
C TYR A 120 -8.14 -2.91 -10.42
N TYR A 121 -7.63 -4.00 -9.85
CA TYR A 121 -6.23 -4.40 -9.94
C TYR A 121 -6.08 -5.56 -10.93
N PRO A 122 -5.19 -5.45 -11.93
CA PRO A 122 -4.78 -6.62 -12.72
C PRO A 122 -3.96 -7.56 -11.84
N VAL A 123 -4.27 -8.85 -11.86
CA VAL A 123 -3.54 -9.90 -11.14
C VAL A 123 -2.44 -10.45 -12.04
N LEU A 124 -1.19 -10.31 -11.61
CA LEU A 124 -0.02 -10.86 -12.28
C LEU A 124 0.25 -12.30 -11.85
N ALA A 125 0.01 -12.63 -10.58
CA ALA A 125 0.17 -13.98 -10.04
C ALA A 125 -0.64 -14.19 -8.76
N GLY A 126 -0.95 -15.45 -8.45
CA GLY A 126 -1.56 -15.87 -7.19
C GLY A 126 -3.04 -16.20 -7.26
N LEU A 127 -3.75 -15.88 -8.35
CA LEU A 127 -5.15 -16.28 -8.55
C LEU A 127 -5.34 -16.95 -9.91
N LYS A 128 -6.35 -17.81 -9.99
CA LYS A 128 -6.82 -18.43 -11.23
C LYS A 128 -8.21 -17.92 -11.60
N GLU A 129 -8.47 -17.93 -12.89
CA GLU A 129 -9.79 -17.62 -13.44
C GLU A 129 -10.86 -18.58 -12.87
N GLY A 130 -12.02 -18.01 -12.49
CA GLY A 130 -13.12 -18.76 -11.88
C GLY A 130 -13.06 -18.92 -10.36
N GLU A 131 -11.98 -18.49 -9.69
CA GLU A 131 -11.92 -18.48 -8.22
C GLU A 131 -12.81 -17.36 -7.64
N ARG A 132 -13.66 -17.71 -6.66
CA ARG A 132 -14.51 -16.73 -5.97
C ARG A 132 -13.72 -16.04 -4.87
N ILE A 133 -13.63 -14.72 -4.98
CA ILE A 133 -12.96 -13.85 -4.00
C ILE A 133 -13.97 -13.03 -3.20
N VAL A 134 -13.63 -12.71 -1.96
CA VAL A 134 -14.48 -11.88 -1.09
C VAL A 134 -14.30 -10.40 -1.43
N SER A 135 -15.34 -9.76 -1.95
CA SER A 135 -15.32 -8.36 -2.43
C SER A 135 -15.70 -7.32 -1.37
N GLN A 136 -16.46 -7.72 -0.34
CA GLN A 136 -16.87 -6.87 0.79
C GLN A 136 -16.73 -7.66 2.09
N GLY A 137 -16.03 -7.10 3.08
CA GLY A 137 -15.93 -7.67 4.43
C GLY A 137 -14.59 -8.32 4.80
N SER A 138 -13.49 -8.01 4.09
CA SER A 138 -12.15 -8.51 4.46
C SER A 138 -11.71 -8.09 5.88
N PHE A 139 -12.34 -7.05 6.46
CA PHE A 139 -12.17 -6.63 7.85
C PHE A 139 -12.76 -7.63 8.86
N LEU A 140 -13.83 -8.35 8.51
CA LEU A 140 -14.47 -9.32 9.40
C LEU A 140 -13.76 -10.68 9.37
N ILE A 141 -13.20 -11.08 8.23
CA ILE A 141 -12.51 -12.37 8.06
C ILE A 141 -11.13 -12.36 8.73
N ASP A 142 -10.41 -11.23 8.71
CA ASP A 142 -9.11 -11.07 9.38
C ASP A 142 -9.16 -11.38 10.90
N SER A 143 -10.32 -11.14 11.53
CA SER A 143 -10.54 -11.49 12.94
C SER A 143 -10.70 -13.00 13.19
N GLN A 144 -11.03 -13.80 12.16
CA GLN A 144 -11.21 -15.25 12.25
C GLN A 144 -10.01 -16.06 11.70
N THR A 145 -9.35 -15.64 10.62
CA THR A 145 -8.21 -16.40 10.04
C THR A 145 -6.94 -16.34 10.89
N ARG A 146 -6.81 -15.36 11.80
CA ARG A 146 -5.71 -15.33 12.78
C ARG A 146 -5.78 -16.46 13.82
N ILE A 147 -6.86 -17.24 13.85
CA ILE A 147 -7.05 -18.38 14.78
C ILE A 147 -6.61 -19.71 14.16
N THR A 148 -6.58 -19.85 12.83
CA THR A 148 -6.19 -21.10 12.15
C THR A 148 -4.87 -20.91 11.40
N GLY A 149 -3.77 -21.14 12.11
CA GLY A 149 -2.41 -20.89 11.65
C GLY A 149 -2.03 -21.67 10.38
N GLY A 150 -1.60 -20.94 9.35
CA GLY A 150 -1.01 -21.54 8.16
C GLY A 150 -0.38 -20.50 7.26
N MET A 151 0.87 -20.12 7.52
CA MET A 151 1.89 -19.73 6.53
C MET A 151 3.12 -19.15 7.26
N THR A 152 4.10 -19.99 7.59
CA THR A 152 5.44 -19.53 8.04
C THR A 152 6.55 -20.32 7.35
N GLY A 153 6.28 -20.93 6.20
CA GLY A 153 7.28 -21.75 5.53
C GLY A 153 7.27 -21.51 4.03
N MET A 154 7.74 -20.35 3.57
CA MET A 154 8.42 -20.25 2.27
C MET A 154 8.95 -18.84 1.98
N PHE A 155 10.26 -18.78 1.75
CA PHE A 155 11.05 -17.71 1.10
C PHE A 155 11.58 -16.55 1.95
N GLY A 156 12.82 -16.76 2.41
CA GLY A 156 13.79 -15.68 2.64
C GLY A 156 14.66 -15.40 1.40
N GLY A 157 15.37 -14.27 1.46
CA GLY A 157 16.45 -13.83 0.57
C GLY A 157 15.96 -13.04 -0.65
N SER A 158 16.45 -11.85 -1.01
CA SER A 158 17.70 -11.14 -0.65
C SER A 158 17.66 -9.67 -1.15
N LYS A 159 18.21 -8.74 -0.34
CA LYS A 159 19.12 -7.58 -0.64
C LYS A 159 18.94 -6.75 -1.94
N GLU A 160 19.16 -5.44 -2.05
CA GLU A 160 19.77 -4.30 -1.31
C GLU A 160 19.31 -3.02 -2.09
N PHE A 161 19.12 -1.82 -1.50
CA PHE A 161 20.05 -0.69 -1.31
C PHE A 161 19.34 0.30 -0.36
N ASP A 162 19.73 0.51 0.90
CA ASP A 162 20.85 1.29 1.49
C ASP A 162 20.95 2.77 1.10
N HIS A 163 20.70 3.65 2.09
CA HIS A 163 21.55 4.80 2.38
C HIS A 163 21.41 5.23 3.85
N GLY A 164 22.53 5.19 4.59
CA GLY A 164 22.86 6.22 5.60
C GLY A 164 23.11 5.74 7.02
N GLN A 165 24.30 5.16 7.25
CA GLN A 165 24.86 4.67 8.52
C GLN A 165 24.90 5.68 9.69
N ALA A 166 24.64 5.15 10.89
CA ALA A 166 25.55 5.30 12.02
C ALA A 166 25.45 4.04 12.91
N ASP A 167 26.61 3.44 13.16
CA ASP A 167 26.85 2.10 13.69
C ASP A 167 26.25 1.82 15.07
N GLN A 168 25.49 0.71 15.17
CA GLN A 168 25.51 -0.19 16.33
C GLN A 168 25.42 -1.64 15.85
N ASP A 169 26.35 -2.46 16.34
CA ASP A 169 26.59 -3.89 16.08
C ASP A 169 25.39 -4.76 15.63
N PRO A 170 25.51 -5.50 14.50
CA PRO A 170 24.56 -6.53 14.11
C PRO A 170 24.92 -7.87 14.77
N ALA A 171 24.85 -7.93 16.10
CA ALA A 171 25.04 -9.17 16.86
C ALA A 171 23.97 -9.33 17.93
N GLN A 172 22.68 -9.21 17.53
CA GLN A 172 21.53 -9.84 18.19
C GLN A 172 20.21 -9.56 17.44
N ALA A 173 20.11 -10.01 16.19
CA ALA A 173 18.80 -10.41 15.64
C ALA A 173 18.39 -11.73 16.29
N ARG A 174 18.20 -11.72 17.62
CA ARG A 174 17.44 -12.76 18.31
C ARG A 174 16.02 -12.62 17.79
N ALA A 175 15.50 -13.70 17.22
CA ALA A 175 14.11 -13.87 16.80
C ALA A 175 13.20 -13.02 17.70
N ALA A 176 12.56 -12.00 17.11
CA ALA A 176 11.57 -11.23 17.84
C ALA A 176 10.53 -12.23 18.38
N PRO A 177 10.37 -12.36 19.70
CA PRO A 177 9.31 -13.21 20.23
C PRO A 177 8.00 -12.71 19.63
N GLN A 178 7.18 -13.59 19.05
CA GLN A 178 5.86 -13.22 18.53
C GLN A 178 4.94 -12.85 19.70
N ILE A 179 5.17 -11.67 20.27
CA ILE A 179 4.40 -11.13 21.38
C ILE A 179 3.12 -10.52 20.80
N LYS A 180 1.98 -10.99 21.29
CA LYS A 180 0.67 -10.47 20.93
C LYS A 180 0.32 -9.30 21.86
N PHE A 181 -0.04 -8.18 21.25
CA PHE A 181 -0.50 -6.99 21.96
C PHE A 181 -2.00 -6.82 21.80
N THR A 182 -2.67 -6.38 22.86
CA THR A 182 -4.01 -5.81 22.79
C THR A 182 -3.99 -4.43 23.43
N PHE A 183 -4.75 -3.50 22.87
CA PHE A 183 -4.89 -2.14 23.37
C PHE A 183 -6.38 -1.81 23.45
N ARG A 184 -6.78 -1.20 24.56
CA ARG A 184 -8.11 -0.58 24.74
C ARG A 184 -7.96 0.70 25.55
N SER A 185 -8.84 1.66 25.33
CA SER A 185 -8.99 2.83 26.20
C SER A 185 -10.31 2.76 26.94
N ASP A 186 -10.35 3.35 28.13
CA ASP A 186 -11.55 3.57 28.93
C ASP A 186 -11.65 5.06 29.28
N PRO A 187 -12.67 5.79 28.79
CA PRO A 187 -13.70 5.31 27.86
C PRO A 187 -13.12 5.01 26.46
N GLU A 188 -13.81 4.16 25.68
CA GLU A 188 -13.38 3.73 24.33
C GLU A 188 -13.21 4.92 23.38
N THR A 189 -14.07 5.94 23.51
CA THR A 189 -13.95 7.23 22.84
C THR A 189 -13.76 8.33 23.90
N PRO A 190 -12.51 8.61 24.33
CA PRO A 190 -12.24 9.65 25.31
C PRO A 190 -12.54 11.03 24.75
N ARG A 191 -12.88 11.98 25.61
CA ARG A 191 -13.10 13.35 25.15
C ARG A 191 -11.77 14.09 25.01
N GLY A 192 -11.70 15.03 24.07
CA GLY A 192 -10.59 15.97 24.03
C GLY A 192 -10.41 16.69 25.37
N ASN A 193 -9.16 16.89 25.79
CA ASN A 193 -8.80 17.51 27.07
C ASN A 193 -9.30 16.75 28.31
N SER A 194 -9.59 15.45 28.19
CA SER A 194 -10.00 14.58 29.30
C SER A 194 -9.00 13.47 29.58
N ASP A 195 -9.09 12.90 30.78
CA ASP A 195 -8.28 11.76 31.18
C ASP A 195 -8.89 10.47 30.62
N ALA A 196 -8.04 9.67 29.98
CA ALA A 196 -8.38 8.35 29.46
C ALA A 196 -7.46 7.30 30.10
N THR A 197 -8.03 6.20 30.60
CA THR A 197 -7.25 5.07 31.08
C THR A 197 -6.94 4.15 29.91
N LEU A 198 -5.66 4.00 29.60
CA LEU A 198 -5.18 3.08 28.58
C LEU A 198 -4.88 1.74 29.22
N HIS A 199 -5.32 0.66 28.58
CA HIS A 199 -5.04 -0.71 28.98
C HIS A 199 -4.35 -1.44 27.83
N VAL A 200 -3.21 -2.04 28.12
CA VAL A 200 -2.42 -2.84 27.17
C VAL A 200 -2.17 -4.22 27.76
N THR A 201 -2.53 -5.28 27.04
CA THR A 201 -2.10 -6.64 27.40
C THR A 201 -0.99 -7.07 26.46
N VAL A 202 0.09 -7.57 27.04
CA VAL A 202 1.25 -8.10 26.32
C VAL A 202 1.28 -9.60 26.59
N LEU A 203 1.12 -10.43 25.57
CA LEU A 203 1.09 -11.89 25.67
C LEU A 203 2.26 -12.49 24.89
N ASP A 204 2.93 -13.47 25.46
CA ASP A 204 3.99 -14.22 24.76
C ASP A 204 3.41 -15.22 23.74
N VAL A 205 4.27 -15.86 22.96
CA VAL A 205 3.94 -16.94 22.00
C VAL A 205 3.14 -18.09 22.63
N SER A 206 3.32 -18.30 23.93
CA SER A 206 2.62 -19.32 24.72
C SER A 206 1.26 -18.84 25.26
N GLY A 207 0.83 -17.62 24.92
CA GLY A 207 -0.41 -17.00 25.43
C GLY A 207 -0.33 -16.52 26.88
N LYS A 208 0.86 -16.54 27.51
CA LYS A 208 1.06 -16.07 28.89
C LYS A 208 1.29 -14.55 28.92
N PRO A 209 0.70 -13.82 29.89
CA PRO A 209 0.97 -12.39 30.05
C PRO A 209 2.44 -12.15 30.38
N VAL A 210 3.05 -11.25 29.62
CA VAL A 210 4.42 -10.82 29.82
C VAL A 210 4.41 -9.65 30.81
N THR A 211 4.85 -9.90 32.04
CA THR A 211 4.81 -8.90 33.13
C THR A 211 6.13 -8.17 33.36
N ASP A 212 7.23 -8.72 32.82
CA ASP A 212 8.58 -8.19 32.97
C ASP A 212 8.96 -7.28 31.79
N VAL A 213 8.05 -6.37 31.43
CA VAL A 213 8.26 -5.39 30.35
C VAL A 213 7.80 -4.00 30.76
N GLN A 214 8.50 -2.99 30.26
CA GLN A 214 8.07 -1.60 30.28
C GLN A 214 7.22 -1.34 29.06
N VAL A 215 5.97 -0.92 29.27
CA VAL A 215 5.05 -0.58 28.19
C VAL A 215 4.91 0.93 28.12
N LYS A 216 5.34 1.52 27.02
CA LYS A 216 5.22 2.95 26.74
C LYS A 216 4.21 3.16 25.62
N VAL A 217 3.20 3.99 25.87
CA VAL A 217 2.21 4.38 24.86
C VAL A 217 2.43 5.81 24.44
N THR A 218 2.44 6.06 23.14
CA THR A 218 2.53 7.40 22.54
C THR A 218 1.32 7.63 21.65
N LEU A 219 0.56 8.67 21.96
CA LEU A 219 -0.48 9.22 21.09
C LEU A 219 0.17 10.24 20.15
N ILE A 220 -0.05 10.10 18.86
CA ILE A 220 0.49 10.97 17.81
C ILE A 220 -0.67 11.47 16.96
N MET A 221 -0.92 12.78 16.97
CA MET A 221 -1.82 13.42 16.02
C MET A 221 -0.98 13.96 14.87
N PRO A 222 -1.23 13.53 13.61
CA PRO A 222 -0.49 14.02 12.48
C PRO A 222 -0.69 15.54 12.33
N ALA A 223 0.33 16.24 11.83
CA ALA A 223 0.22 17.66 11.54
C ALA A 223 -0.97 17.92 10.60
N MET A 224 -1.71 19.00 10.87
CA MET A 224 -2.81 19.47 10.03
C MET A 224 -2.43 20.83 9.43
N PRO A 225 -1.77 20.85 8.26
CA PRO A 225 -1.28 22.10 7.65
C PRO A 225 -2.40 23.10 7.37
N ALA A 226 -3.59 22.59 7.03
CA ALA A 226 -4.78 23.42 6.76
C ALA A 226 -5.28 24.20 8.00
N MET A 227 -4.93 23.77 9.21
CA MET A 227 -5.30 24.42 10.48
C MET A 227 -4.11 25.07 11.19
N GLY A 228 -2.92 25.08 10.58
CA GLY A 228 -1.70 25.64 11.20
C GLY A 228 -1.21 24.90 12.45
N MET A 229 -1.70 23.68 12.70
CA MET A 229 -1.30 22.87 13.86
C MET A 229 -0.19 21.88 13.47
N GLY A 230 0.94 21.96 14.18
CA GLY A 230 2.03 20.98 14.09
C GLY A 230 1.66 19.61 14.66
N GLU A 231 2.55 18.63 14.49
CA GLU A 231 2.39 17.31 15.10
C GLU A 231 2.29 17.43 16.62
N MET A 232 1.26 16.82 17.21
CA MET A 232 1.12 16.74 18.66
C MET A 232 1.38 15.32 19.13
N ARG A 233 2.16 15.20 20.21
CA ARG A 233 2.51 13.92 20.82
C ARG A 233 2.22 13.93 22.31
N ALA A 234 1.64 12.85 22.81
CA ALA A 234 1.47 12.62 24.24
C ALA A 234 1.93 11.22 24.60
N THR A 235 2.90 11.09 25.51
CA THR A 235 3.49 9.80 25.89
C THR A 235 3.16 9.44 27.34
N ARG A 236 2.93 8.16 27.60
CA ARG A 236 2.66 7.62 28.93
C ARG A 236 3.23 6.22 29.11
N ASP A 237 4.01 6.03 30.18
CA ASP A 237 4.44 4.71 30.62
C ASP A 237 3.32 4.04 31.44
N LEU A 238 2.94 2.84 31.05
CA LEU A 238 1.91 2.04 31.70
C LEU A 238 2.54 1.13 32.77
N LYS A 239 1.79 0.87 33.83
CA LYS A 239 2.23 -0.01 34.93
C LYS A 239 1.41 -1.29 34.94
N TRP A 240 2.08 -2.42 35.19
CA TRP A 240 1.39 -3.69 35.38
C TRP A 240 0.43 -3.64 36.57
N LYS A 241 -0.83 -4.01 36.37
CA LYS A 241 -1.90 -4.00 37.40
C LYS A 241 -2.38 -5.41 37.79
N GLY A 242 -1.68 -6.46 37.38
CA GLY A 242 -2.01 -7.85 37.69
C GLY A 242 -2.67 -8.60 36.53
N SER A 243 -3.44 -7.92 35.69
CA SER A 243 -4.07 -8.47 34.48
C SER A 243 -3.55 -7.86 33.18
N ASP A 244 -3.33 -6.56 33.19
CA ASP A 244 -2.92 -5.74 32.05
C ASP A 244 -2.01 -4.59 32.54
N TYR A 245 -1.35 -3.95 31.59
CA TYR A 245 -0.66 -2.69 31.80
C TYR A 245 -1.69 -1.57 31.71
N ALA A 246 -1.88 -0.82 32.78
CA ALA A 246 -2.81 0.30 32.78
C ALA A 246 -2.13 1.62 33.16
N GLY A 247 -2.63 2.71 32.60
CA GLY A 247 -2.14 4.06 32.89
C GLY A 247 -3.06 5.13 32.33
N THR A 248 -3.29 6.17 33.12
CA THR A 248 -4.10 7.32 32.71
C THR A 248 -3.25 8.30 31.92
N ILE A 249 -3.71 8.68 30.74
CA ILE A 249 -3.14 9.74 29.91
C ILE A 249 -4.18 10.83 29.70
N LYS A 250 -3.74 12.09 29.70
CA LYS A 250 -4.61 13.20 29.30
C LYS A 250 -4.60 13.31 27.79
N VAL A 251 -5.75 13.14 27.15
CA VAL A 251 -5.90 13.29 25.70
C VAL A 251 -5.87 14.79 25.37
N PRO A 252 -4.89 15.29 24.60
CA PRO A 252 -4.71 16.73 24.43
C PRO A 252 -5.90 17.42 23.75
N THR A 253 -6.42 16.84 22.68
CA THR A 253 -7.51 17.40 21.86
C THR A 253 -8.39 16.29 21.30
N ALA A 254 -9.63 16.65 20.94
CA ALA A 254 -10.52 15.76 20.20
C ALA A 254 -9.96 15.52 18.79
N GLY A 255 -10.24 14.36 18.20
CA GLY A 255 -9.76 13.97 16.87
C GLY A 255 -9.18 12.56 16.83
N SER A 256 -8.67 12.17 15.66
CA SER A 256 -8.00 10.89 15.48
C SER A 256 -6.53 10.96 15.91
N TRP A 257 -6.16 10.10 16.85
CA TRP A 257 -4.80 9.88 17.31
C TRP A 257 -4.30 8.52 16.84
N ASN A 258 -3.10 8.49 16.28
CA ASN A 258 -2.35 7.24 16.10
C ASN A 258 -1.76 6.84 17.45
N VAL A 259 -1.97 5.60 17.87
CA VAL A 259 -1.46 5.06 19.12
C VAL A 259 -0.29 4.14 18.79
N GLU A 260 0.88 4.44 19.34
CA GLU A 260 2.07 3.60 19.25
C GLU A 260 2.37 3.04 20.63
N VAL A 261 2.33 1.71 20.78
CA VAL A 261 2.59 0.99 22.02
C VAL A 261 3.91 0.25 21.86
N ASN A 262 4.90 0.61 22.67
CA ASN A 262 6.23 0.00 22.66
C ASN A 262 6.44 -0.78 23.95
N ALA A 263 6.74 -2.08 23.85
CA ALA A 263 7.15 -2.88 24.99
C ALA A 263 8.65 -3.13 24.93
N SER A 264 9.38 -2.70 25.96
CA SER A 264 10.81 -2.93 26.10
C SER A 264 11.13 -3.69 27.39
N ARG A 265 12.19 -4.51 27.37
CA ARG A 265 12.74 -5.18 28.55
C ARG A 265 14.22 -4.83 28.65
N ASN A 266 14.63 -4.27 29.77
CA ASN A 266 16.01 -3.83 30.01
C ASN A 266 16.58 -2.92 28.90
N GLY A 267 15.75 -2.05 28.33
CA GLY A 267 16.13 -1.14 27.23
C GLY A 267 16.05 -1.76 25.83
N GLN A 268 15.87 -3.08 25.70
CA GLN A 268 15.68 -3.75 24.41
C GLN A 268 14.19 -3.75 24.03
N LEU A 269 13.84 -3.20 22.87
CA LEU A 269 12.48 -3.26 22.33
C LEU A 269 12.13 -4.72 22.00
N LEU A 270 11.09 -5.25 22.64
CA LEU A 270 10.58 -6.60 22.40
C LEU A 270 9.53 -6.62 21.30
N GLY A 271 8.78 -5.52 21.14
CA GLY A 271 7.78 -5.37 20.09
C GLY A 271 7.07 -4.02 20.16
N SER A 272 6.49 -3.63 19.04
CA SER A 272 5.66 -2.44 18.90
C SER A 272 4.29 -2.81 18.35
N TYR A 273 3.26 -2.06 18.76
CA TYR A 273 1.89 -2.24 18.33
C TYR A 273 1.28 -0.89 17.98
N HIS A 274 0.64 -0.81 16.82
CA HIS A 274 -0.01 0.40 16.33
C HIS A 274 -1.53 0.24 16.40
N ALA A 275 -2.20 1.25 16.94
CA ALA A 275 -3.65 1.33 17.01
C ALA A 275 -4.12 2.73 16.63
N ARG A 276 -5.43 2.92 16.59
CA ARG A 276 -6.05 4.24 16.40
C ARG A 276 -7.00 4.51 17.56
N LEU A 277 -6.94 5.72 18.09
CA LEU A 277 -7.82 6.22 19.14
C LEU A 277 -8.58 7.42 18.59
N ASN A 278 -9.91 7.37 18.62
CA ASN A 278 -10.75 8.49 18.22
C ASN A 278 -11.27 9.18 19.48
N ALA A 279 -10.92 10.45 19.65
CA ALA A 279 -11.38 11.27 20.74
C ALA A 279 -12.52 12.20 20.28
N GLN A 280 -13.57 12.33 21.10
CA GLN A 280 -14.74 13.19 20.83
C GLN A 280 -14.66 14.57 21.46
#